data_AF-I4D9J6-F1
#
_entry.id   AF-I4D9J6-F1
#
_cell.length_a   1.000
_cell.length_b   1.000
_cell.length_c   1.000
_cell.angle_alpha   90.00
_cell.angle_beta   90.00
_cell.angle_gamma   90.00
#
_symmetry.space_group_name_H-M   'P 1'
#
loop_
_entity.id
_entity.type
_entity.pdbx_description
1 polymer ?
#
loop_
_entity_poly.entity_id
_entity_poly.type
_entity_poly.pdbx_seq_one_letter_code
_entity_poly.pdbx_strand_id
1 'polypeptide(L)' 'MFFGGKLMKLTIKELRKNQNLTAKELADQLKLDTIEILNIDNLKLKDVQEPLKSKLLPILRGDYMDKIPWL' A
#
# COMPACT_ATOMS: atom_id res chain seq x y z
N MET A 1 -4.69 -12.72 -12.02
CA MET A 1 -3.94 -12.37 -10.80
C MET A 1 -4.94 -12.08 -9.68
N PHE A 2 -5.28 -13.06 -8.84
CA PHE A 2 -6.34 -12.94 -7.81
C PHE A 2 -5.75 -12.90 -6.40
N PHE A 3 -5.10 -11.79 -6.04
CA PHE A 3 -4.64 -11.52 -4.66
C PHE A 3 -5.58 -10.59 -3.87
N GLY A 4 -6.69 -10.12 -4.46
CA GLY A 4 -7.54 -9.08 -3.89
C GLY A 4 -8.15 -9.41 -2.52
N GLY A 5 -8.57 -10.65 -2.29
CA GLY A 5 -9.28 -11.03 -1.05
C GLY A 5 -8.39 -11.08 0.21
N LYS A 6 -7.11 -11.43 0.06
CA LYS A 6 -6.16 -11.51 1.19
C LYS A 6 -5.62 -10.12 1.56
N LEU A 7 -5.30 -9.30 0.57
CA LEU A 7 -4.77 -7.94 0.76
C LEU A 7 -5.77 -7.02 1.48
N MET A 8 -7.07 -7.16 1.20
CA MET A 8 -8.12 -6.35 1.85
C MET A 8 -8.25 -6.58 3.36
N LYS A 9 -7.82 -7.75 3.87
CA LYS A 9 -7.90 -8.09 5.30
C LYS A 9 -6.69 -7.62 6.11
N LEU A 10 -5.57 -7.34 5.43
CA LEU A 10 -4.32 -6.91 6.04
C LEU A 10 -4.32 -5.41 6.31
N THR A 11 -3.49 -5.03 7.29
CA THR A 11 -3.23 -3.63 7.63
C THR A 11 -2.28 -2.98 6.63
N ILE A 12 -2.36 -1.66 6.48
CA ILE A 12 -1.40 -0.91 5.64
C ILE A 12 0.03 -1.16 6.13
N LYS A 13 0.25 -1.21 7.45
CA LYS A 13 1.55 -1.52 8.05
C LYS A 13 2.12 -2.87 7.61
N GLU A 14 1.30 -3.92 7.60
CA GLU A 14 1.72 -5.25 7.14
C GLU A 14 2.05 -5.22 5.64
N LEU A 15 1.18 -4.61 4.84
CA LEU A 15 1.36 -4.51 3.39
C LEU A 15 2.62 -3.73 3.03
N ARG A 16 2.86 -2.62 3.73
CA ARG A 16 4.05 -1.77 3.59
C ARG A 16 5.32 -2.53 3.93
N LYS A 17 5.32 -3.28 5.04
CA LYS A 17 6.45 -4.15 5.42
C LYS A 17 6.70 -5.26 4.41
N ASN A 18 5.65 -5.84 3.83
CA ASN A 18 5.77 -6.86 2.79
C ASN A 18 6.47 -6.34 1.53
N GLN A 19 6.32 -5.05 1.24
CA GLN A 19 6.96 -4.36 0.13
C GLN A 19 8.34 -3.76 0.51
N ASN A 20 8.83 -3.98 1.73
CA ASN A 20 10.03 -3.33 2.29
C ASN A 20 10.01 -1.79 2.23
N LEU A 21 8.81 -1.18 2.29
CA LEU A 21 8.63 0.27 2.25
C LEU A 21 8.61 0.89 3.65
N THR A 22 9.13 2.10 3.79
CA THR A 22 8.95 2.93 4.99
C THR A 22 7.69 3.79 4.89
N ALA A 23 7.18 4.27 6.02
CA ALA A 23 6.02 5.17 6.04
C ALA A 23 6.31 6.48 5.30
N LYS A 24 7.57 6.93 5.34
CA LYS A 24 8.04 8.12 4.62
C LYS A 24 8.05 7.90 3.11
N GLU A 25 8.58 6.78 2.62
CA GLU A 25 8.59 6.46 1.18
C GLU A 25 7.17 6.31 0.62
N LEU A 26 6.28 5.67 1.38
CA LEU A 26 4.88 5.56 1.00
C LEU A 26 4.19 6.93 0.95
N ALA A 27 4.50 7.81 1.90
CA ALA A 27 4.01 9.18 1.95
C ALA A 27 4.50 10.00 0.75
N ASP A 28 5.79 9.92 0.41
CA ASP A 28 6.41 10.57 -0.74
C ASP A 28 5.77 10.12 -2.07
N GLN A 29 5.55 8.81 -2.25
CA GLN A 29 4.89 8.28 -3.45
C GLN A 29 3.45 8.77 -3.60
N LEU A 30 2.73 8.90 -2.48
CA LEU A 30 1.34 9.37 -2.47
C LEU A 30 1.22 10.90 -2.44
N LYS A 31 2.34 11.61 -2.23
CA LYS A 31 2.41 13.05 -1.97
C LYS A 31 1.52 13.45 -0.77
N LEU A 32 1.61 12.67 0.29
CA LEU A 32 0.89 12.87 1.55
C LEU A 32 1.86 13.12 2.69
N ASP A 33 1.33 13.62 3.80
CA ASP A 33 2.10 13.73 5.02
C ASP A 33 2.37 12.36 5.65
N THR A 34 3.58 12.18 6.17
CA THR A 34 3.95 10.95 6.88
C THR A 34 3.04 10.69 8.08
N ILE A 35 2.52 11.75 8.72
CA ILE A 35 1.57 11.66 9.84
C ILE A 35 0.25 11.01 9.40
N GLU A 36 -0.26 11.36 8.22
CA GLU A 36 -1.47 10.73 7.68
C GLU A 36 -1.24 9.25 7.40
N ILE A 37 -0.07 8.89 6.84
CA ILE A 37 0.31 7.49 6.64
C ILE A 37 0.41 6.72 7.97
N LEU A 38 0.96 7.33 9.01
CA LEU A 38 1.05 6.72 10.33
C LEU A 38 -0.32 6.50 10.98
N ASN A 39 -1.26 7.44 10.78
CA ASN A 39 -2.64 7.30 11.25
C ASN A 39 -3.37 6.14 10.55
N ILE A 40 -3.15 5.97 9.24
CA ILE A 40 -3.77 4.87 8.48
C ILE A 40 -2.99 3.54 8.56
N ASP A 41 -1.75 3.53 9.07
CA ASP A 41 -0.89 2.34 9.13
C ASP A 41 -1.57 1.19 9.91
N ASN A 42 -2.37 1.54 10.93
CA ASN A 42 -3.15 0.58 11.74
C ASN A 42 -4.50 0.20 11.13
N LEU A 43 -4.95 0.89 10.07
CA LEU A 43 -6.19 0.58 9.38
C LEU A 43 -5.99 -0.57 8.39
N LYS A 44 -7.06 -1.34 8.17
CA LYS A 44 -7.08 -2.36 7.12
C LYS A 44 -7.36 -1.71 5.79
N LEU A 45 -6.83 -2.29 4.71
CA LEU A 45 -7.02 -1.76 3.35
C LEU A 45 -8.52 -1.68 2.95
N LYS A 46 -9.37 -2.52 3.52
CA LYS A 46 -10.83 -2.46 3.33
C LYS A 46 -11.49 -1.23 3.97
N ASP A 47 -10.92 -0.70 5.05
CA ASP A 47 -11.49 0.38 5.87
C ASP A 47 -10.99 1.77 5.39
N VAL A 48 -10.03 1.79 4.48
CA VAL A 48 -9.51 3.01 3.83
C VAL A 48 -10.53 3.50 2.80
N GLN A 49 -10.88 4.79 2.89
CA GLN A 49 -11.81 5.42 1.95
C GLN A 49 -11.18 5.67 0.58
N GLU A 50 -12.01 5.68 -0.46
CA GLU A 50 -11.63 6.21 -1.76
C GLU A 50 -11.53 7.75 -1.69
N PRO A 51 -10.57 8.41 -2.36
CA PRO A 51 -9.68 7.92 -3.43
C PRO A 51 -8.35 7.33 -2.96
N LEU A 52 -8.02 7.42 -1.67
CA LEU A 52 -6.72 7.03 -1.13
C LEU A 52 -6.42 5.54 -1.36
N LYS A 53 -7.42 4.70 -1.14
CA LYS A 53 -7.37 3.25 -1.39
C LYS A 53 -6.91 2.91 -2.80
N SER A 54 -7.40 3.64 -3.82
CA SER A 54 -7.10 3.38 -5.23
C SER A 54 -5.63 3.67 -5.57
N LYS A 55 -5.03 4.68 -4.92
CA LYS A 55 -3.60 5.00 -5.06
C LYS A 55 -2.69 4.01 -4.32
N LEU A 56 -3.13 3.55 -3.14
CA LEU A 56 -2.38 2.58 -2.32
C LEU A 56 -2.36 1.18 -2.94
N LEU A 57 -3.47 0.77 -3.55
CA LEU A 57 -3.66 -0.59 -4.08
C LEU A 57 -2.54 -1.05 -5.05
N PRO A 58 -2.16 -0.31 -6.10
CA PRO A 58 -1.11 -0.75 -7.02
C PRO A 58 0.28 -0.81 -6.37
N ILE A 59 0.57 0.10 -5.43
CA ILE A 59 1.85 0.12 -4.70
C ILE A 59 1.95 -1.09 -3.77
N LEU A 60 0.92 -1.33 -2.96
CA LEU A 60 0.90 -2.40 -1.97
C LEU A 60 0.74 -3.79 -2.58
N ARG A 61 0.06 -3.88 -3.73
CA ARG A 61 -0.06 -5.12 -4.51
C ARG A 61 1.27 -5.51 -5.18
N GLY A 62 2.16 -4.55 -5.42
CA GLY A 62 3.42 -4.80 -6.11
C GLY A 62 3.28 -4.78 -7.63
N ASP A 63 2.27 -4.12 -8.18
CA ASP A 63 2.03 -4.04 -9.65
C ASP A 63 3.21 -3.39 -10.39
N TYR A 64 4.08 -2.66 -9.66
CA TYR A 64 5.32 -2.10 -10.20
C TYR A 64 6.43 -3.15 -10.39
N MET A 65 6.43 -4.23 -9.61
CA MET A 65 7.40 -5.32 -9.73
C MET A 65 7.11 -6.21 -10.94
N ASP A 66 5.84 -6.35 -11.33
CA ASP A 66 5.44 -7.12 -12.54
C ASP A 66 5.97 -6.51 -13.84
N LYS A 67 6.38 -5.24 -13.82
CA LYS A 67 6.97 -4.54 -14.98
C LYS A 67 8.47 -4.74 -15.11
N ILE A 68 9.12 -5.36 -14.13
CA ILE A 68 10.55 -5.66 -14.22
C ILE A 68 10.69 -6.89 -15.12
N PRO A 69 11.25 -6.76 -16.34
CA PRO A 69 11.52 -7.92 -17.15
C PRO A 69 12.53 -8.77 -16.38
N TRP A 70 12.11 -9.95 -15.95
CA TRP A 70 13.01 -10.97 -15.45
C TRP A 70 14.04 -11.24 -16.56
N LEU A 71 15.29 -10.84 -16.29
CA LEU A 71 16.45 -11.08 -17.16
C LEU A 71 16.78 -12.57 -17.25
#